data_AF-A0A3B3RDY6-F1
#
_entry.id   AF-A0A3B3RDY6-F1
#
_cell.length_a   1.000
_cell.length_b   1.000
_cell.length_c   1.000
_cell.angle_alpha   90.00
_cell.angle_beta   90.00
_cell.angle_gamma   90.00
#
_symmetry.space_group_name_H-M   'P 1'
#
loop_
_entity.id
_entity.type
_entity.pdbx_description
1 polymer ?
#
loop_
_entity_poly.entity_id
_entity_poly.type
_entity_poly.pdbx_seq_one_letter_code
_entity_poly.pdbx_strand_id
1 'polypeptide(L)'
;PSLFSVLVLDLVLTHQLQQQVDQLTTLVTQMIEAKASQTRLPASPPRCSVPVPVAMPEKYDGNPDQCRAFLMQCELYTDEHPERFVDDSAHIRFVISLLTGRARDWATELWTDESPLLALLLP
;
A
#
# COMPACT_ATOMS: atom_id res chain seq x y z
N PRO A 1 -64.36 23.79 -29.54
CA PRO A 1 -63.67 22.91 -28.57
C PRO A 1 -63.27 23.67 -27.30
N SER A 2 -63.71 23.24 -26.12
CA SER A 2 -63.43 23.92 -24.85
C SER A 2 -62.01 23.62 -24.36
N LEU A 3 -61.33 24.63 -23.80
CA LEU A 3 -59.96 24.53 -23.23
C LEU A 3 -59.80 23.36 -22.25
N PHE A 4 -60.88 23.01 -21.55
CA PHE A 4 -60.96 21.89 -20.63
C PHE A 4 -60.68 20.54 -21.30
N SER A 5 -61.19 20.31 -22.52
CA SER A 5 -60.97 19.05 -23.24
C SER A 5 -59.53 18.88 -23.71
N VAL A 6 -58.83 19.99 -24.00
CA VAL A 6 -57.41 19.97 -24.41
C VAL A 6 -56.51 19.64 -23.21
N LEU A 7 -56.75 20.29 -22.06
CA LEU A 7 -56.00 20.01 -20.83
C LEU A 7 -56.15 18.56 -20.34
N VAL A 8 -57.34 17.98 -20.48
CA VAL A 8 -57.58 16.57 -20.12
C VAL A 8 -56.82 15.62 -21.06
N LEU A 9 -56.77 15.91 -22.36
CA LEU A 9 -55.99 15.13 -23.33
C LEU A 9 -54.47 15.22 -23.06
N ASP A 10 -53.95 16.41 -22.77
CA ASP A 10 -52.54 16.60 -22.39
C ASP A 10 -52.18 15.86 -21.09
N LEU A 11 -53.07 15.89 -20.09
CA LEU A 11 -52.85 15.16 -18.84
C LEU A 11 -52.84 13.63 -19.05
N VAL A 12 -53.74 13.12 -19.90
CA VAL A 12 -53.77 11.69 -20.25
C VAL A 12 -52.54 11.29 -21.07
N LEU A 13 -52.09 12.14 -22.01
CA LEU A 13 -50.92 11.87 -22.84
C LEU A 13 -49.62 11.87 -22.02
N THR A 14 -49.46 12.83 -21.11
CA THR A 14 -48.30 12.89 -20.20
C THR A 14 -48.27 11.68 -19.26
N HIS A 15 -49.42 11.27 -18.72
CA HIS A 15 -49.51 10.07 -17.90
C HIS A 15 -49.16 8.80 -18.70
N GLN A 16 -49.64 8.69 -19.93
CA GLN A 16 -49.36 7.55 -20.81
C GLN A 16 -47.86 7.46 -21.15
N LEU A 17 -47.23 8.60 -21.44
CA LEU A 17 -45.80 8.65 -21.74
C LEU A 17 -44.97 8.25 -20.52
N GLN A 18 -45.35 8.71 -19.33
CA GLN A 18 -44.68 8.36 -18.07
C GLN A 18 -44.75 6.85 -17.82
N GLN A 19 -45.93 6.24 -18.02
CA GLN A 19 -46.12 4.81 -17.85
C GLN A 19 -45.23 3.99 -18.80
N GLN A 20 -45.03 4.45 -20.03
CA GLN A 20 -44.13 3.78 -20.98
C GLN A 20 -42.67 3.85 -20.54
N VAL A 21 -42.22 5.00 -20.01
CA VAL A 21 -40.86 5.18 -19.51
C VAL A 21 -40.61 4.29 -18.28
N ASP A 22 -41.56 4.22 -17.35
CA ASP A 22 -41.43 3.36 -16.17
C ASP A 22 -41.38 1.87 -16.55
N GLN A 23 -42.18 1.46 -17.53
CA GLN A 23 -42.18 0.09 -18.01
C GLN A 23 -40.84 -0.28 -18.67
N LEU A 24 -40.31 0.59 -19.53
CA LEU A 24 -39.03 0.37 -20.19
C LEU A 24 -37.88 0.34 -19.17
N THR A 25 -37.89 1.27 -18.21
CA THR A 25 -36.90 1.36 -17.13
C THR A 25 -36.87 0.08 -16.30
N THR A 26 -38.04 -0.45 -15.94
CA THR A 26 -38.16 -1.69 -15.16
C THR A 26 -37.57 -2.88 -15.92
N LEU A 27 -37.85 -2.98 -17.22
CA LEU A 27 -37.38 -4.07 -18.07
C LEU A 27 -35.85 -4.03 -18.23
N VAL A 28 -35.28 -2.83 -18.43
CA VAL A 28 -33.82 -2.63 -18.49
C VAL A 28 -33.14 -3.02 -17.18
N THR A 29 -33.69 -2.59 -16.03
CA THR A 29 -33.14 -2.93 -14.70
C THR A 29 -33.11 -4.44 -14.48
N GLN A 30 -34.20 -5.14 -14.81
CA GLN A 30 -34.26 -6.60 -14.67
C GLN A 30 -33.23 -7.32 -15.56
N MET A 31 -32.99 -6.84 -16.78
CA MET A 31 -31.96 -7.41 -17.66
C MET A 31 -30.55 -7.21 -17.08
N ILE A 32 -30.25 -6.05 -16.47
CA ILE A 32 -28.95 -5.77 -15.85
C ILE A 32 -28.71 -6.71 -14.67
N GLU A 33 -29.71 -6.92 -13.81
CA GLU A 33 -29.62 -7.83 -12.66
C GLU A 33 -29.46 -9.30 -13.08
N ALA A 34 -30.22 -9.73 -14.09
CA ALA A 34 -30.10 -11.08 -14.66
C ALA A 34 -28.70 -11.33 -15.27
N LYS A 35 -28.11 -10.30 -15.89
CA LYS A 35 -26.75 -10.38 -16.42
C LYS A 35 -25.70 -10.46 -15.32
N ALA A 36 -25.86 -9.70 -14.23
CA ALA A 36 -24.91 -9.67 -13.11
C ALA A 36 -24.80 -10.99 -12.34
N SER A 37 -25.87 -11.80 -12.33
CA SER A 37 -25.90 -13.11 -11.67
C SER A 37 -25.24 -14.23 -12.48
N GLN A 38 -25.20 -14.14 -13.82
CA GLN A 38 -24.55 -15.13 -14.69
C GLN A 38 -23.01 -15.06 -14.72
N THR A 39 -22.40 -13.95 -14.29
CA THR A 39 -20.93 -13.76 -14.37
C THR A 39 -20.17 -14.16 -13.10
N ARG A 40 -20.83 -14.66 -12.06
CA ARG A 40 -20.14 -15.13 -10.85
C ARG A 40 -19.50 -16.50 -11.09
N LEU A 41 -18.38 -16.51 -11.79
CA LEU A 41 -17.40 -17.60 -11.67
C LEU A 41 -17.01 -17.71 -10.19
N PRO A 42 -16.86 -18.93 -9.64
CA PRO A 42 -16.31 -19.09 -8.30
C PRO A 42 -14.94 -18.41 -8.26
N ALA A 43 -14.79 -17.43 -7.37
CA ALA A 43 -13.54 -16.71 -7.18
C ALA A 43 -12.45 -17.76 -6.93
N SER A 44 -11.43 -17.80 -7.80
CA SER A 44 -10.23 -18.58 -7.49
C SER A 44 -9.69 -18.07 -6.15
N PRO A 45 -9.30 -18.97 -5.23
CA PRO A 45 -8.71 -18.53 -3.96
C PRO A 45 -7.57 -17.56 -4.26
N PRO A 46 -7.47 -16.45 -3.50
CA PRO A 46 -6.39 -15.49 -3.69
C PRO A 46 -5.08 -16.26 -3.63
N ARG A 47 -4.27 -16.17 -4.70
CA ARG A 47 -2.92 -16.71 -4.66
C ARG A 47 -2.20 -15.89 -3.60
N CYS A 48 -1.89 -16.50 -2.45
CA CYS A 48 -0.98 -15.92 -1.48
C CYS A 48 0.38 -15.78 -2.16
N SER A 49 0.64 -14.63 -2.77
CA SER A 49 1.98 -14.23 -3.16
C SER A 49 2.72 -13.90 -1.87
N VAL A 50 3.38 -14.90 -1.29
CA VAL A 50 4.32 -14.67 -0.21
C VAL A 50 5.46 -13.82 -0.80
N PRO A 51 5.77 -12.65 -0.24
CA PRO A 51 6.91 -11.85 -0.68
C PRO A 51 8.20 -12.68 -0.62
N VAL A 52 9.11 -12.45 -1.56
CA VAL A 52 10.44 -13.07 -1.52
C VAL A 52 11.25 -12.30 -0.47
N PRO A 53 11.72 -12.96 0.60
CA PRO A 53 12.41 -12.27 1.69
C PRO A 53 13.76 -11.70 1.24
N VAL A 54 14.07 -10.47 1.63
CA VAL A 54 15.40 -9.87 1.51
C VAL A 54 16.36 -10.53 2.50
N ALA A 55 17.55 -10.86 2.01
CA ALA A 55 18.60 -11.46 2.83
C ALA A 55 19.17 -10.46 3.85
N MET A 56 19.61 -10.98 5.00
CA MET A 56 20.34 -10.18 6.00
C MET A 56 21.62 -9.58 5.37
N PRO A 57 21.92 -8.29 5.59
CA PRO A 57 23.16 -7.69 5.10
C PRO A 57 24.41 -8.38 5.65
N GLU A 58 25.49 -8.35 4.87
CA GLU A 58 26.78 -8.89 5.27
C GLU A 58 27.43 -8.03 6.35
N LYS A 59 28.28 -8.66 7.17
CA LYS A 59 29.05 -7.95 8.18
C LYS A 59 30.13 -7.09 7.52
N TYR A 60 30.35 -5.88 8.05
CA TYR A 60 31.28 -4.92 7.51
C TYR A 60 32.51 -4.75 8.40
N ASP A 61 33.71 -4.91 7.85
CA ASP A 61 34.97 -4.86 8.61
C ASP A 61 35.66 -3.47 8.58
N GLY A 62 35.13 -2.55 7.76
CA GLY A 62 35.72 -1.24 7.50
C GLY A 62 36.40 -1.11 6.14
N ASN A 63 36.30 -2.08 5.23
CA ASN A 63 36.87 -1.98 3.89
C ASN A 63 36.13 -0.91 3.02
N PRO A 64 36.79 0.20 2.64
CA PRO A 64 36.15 1.27 1.88
C PRO A 64 35.57 0.83 0.53
N ASP A 65 36.16 -0.17 -0.11
CA ASP A 65 35.68 -0.69 -1.40
C ASP A 65 34.30 -1.37 -1.28
N GLN A 66 33.95 -1.85 -0.08
CA GLN A 66 32.68 -2.53 0.19
C GLN A 66 31.63 -1.62 0.83
N CYS A 67 32.01 -0.42 1.28
CA CYS A 67 31.14 0.49 2.02
C CYS A 67 29.82 0.78 1.29
N ARG A 68 29.88 1.10 -0.01
CA ARG A 68 28.68 1.38 -0.81
C ARG A 68 27.77 0.16 -0.93
N ALA A 69 28.34 -1.03 -1.12
CA ALA A 69 27.57 -2.27 -1.25
C ALA A 69 26.91 -2.64 0.09
N PHE A 70 27.63 -2.48 1.20
CA PHE A 70 27.12 -2.68 2.55
C PHE A 70 25.93 -1.75 2.87
N LEU A 71 26.06 -0.44 2.61
CA LEU A 71 24.98 0.51 2.87
C LEU A 71 23.73 0.22 2.03
N MET A 72 23.91 -0.13 0.75
CA MET A 72 22.80 -0.55 -0.11
C MET A 72 22.07 -1.79 0.43
N GLN A 73 22.79 -2.78 0.96
CA GLN A 73 22.17 -3.95 1.57
C GLN A 73 21.37 -3.58 2.83
N CYS A 74 21.91 -2.69 3.67
CA CYS A 74 21.21 -2.18 4.84
C CYS A 74 19.90 -1.48 4.47
N GLU A 75 19.93 -0.58 3.48
CA GLU A 75 18.75 0.15 3.00
C GLU A 75 17.67 -0.80 2.46
N LEU A 76 18.05 -1.79 1.64
CA LEU A 76 17.11 -2.81 1.15
C LEU A 76 16.45 -3.60 2.28
N TYR A 77 17.22 -3.93 3.32
CA TYR A 77 16.70 -4.69 4.46
C TYR A 77 15.75 -3.85 5.32
N THR A 78 16.05 -2.56 5.52
CA THR A 78 15.19 -1.65 6.29
C THR A 78 13.91 -1.31 5.54
N ASP A 79 13.99 -1.12 4.22
CA ASP A 79 12.84 -0.83 3.37
C ASP A 79 11.82 -1.98 3.33
N GLU A 80 12.30 -3.23 3.44
CA GLU A 80 11.41 -4.39 3.56
C GLU A 80 10.77 -4.56 4.94
N HIS A 81 11.32 -3.92 5.98
CA HIS A 81 10.87 -4.08 7.36
C HIS A 81 10.58 -2.74 8.05
N PRO A 82 9.75 -1.86 7.46
CA PRO A 82 9.51 -0.52 7.99
C PRO A 82 8.93 -0.55 9.41
N GLU A 83 8.23 -1.62 9.80
CA GLU A 83 7.69 -1.81 11.15
C GLU A 83 8.76 -2.05 12.22
N ARG A 84 9.97 -2.47 11.84
CA ARG A 84 11.10 -2.71 12.76
C ARG A 84 12.02 -1.50 12.89
N PHE A 85 11.93 -0.55 11.96
CA PHE A 85 12.81 0.62 11.85
C PHE A 85 12.00 1.91 11.94
N VAL A 86 11.23 2.06 13.02
CA VAL A 86 10.32 3.20 13.23
C VAL A 86 11.06 4.50 13.53
N ASP A 87 12.25 4.39 14.12
CA ASP A 87 13.11 5.52 14.44
C ASP A 87 14.52 5.34 13.86
N ASP A 88 15.20 6.46 13.62
CA ASP A 88 16.56 6.45 13.07
C ASP A 88 17.54 5.70 13.98
N SER A 89 17.31 5.72 15.30
CA SER A 89 18.15 5.02 16.26
C SER A 89 18.10 3.49 16.07
N ALA A 90 16.96 2.92 15.68
CA ALA A 90 16.85 1.51 15.33
C ALA A 90 17.69 1.18 14.08
N HIS A 91 17.68 2.05 13.07
CA HIS A 91 18.51 1.88 11.87
C HIS A 91 20.01 1.96 12.23
N ILE A 92 20.40 2.94 13.03
CA ILE A 92 21.80 3.11 13.47
C ILE A 92 22.27 1.92 14.29
N ARG A 93 21.48 1.46 15.28
CA ARG A 93 21.81 0.27 16.08
C ARG A 93 21.98 -0.96 15.20
N PHE A 94 21.13 -1.13 14.19
CA PHE A 94 21.23 -2.22 13.23
C PHE A 94 22.54 -2.16 12.43
N VAL A 95 22.89 -1.02 11.84
CA VAL A 95 24.15 -0.84 11.11
C VAL A 95 25.36 -1.10 12.02
N ILE A 96 25.35 -0.58 13.24
CA ILE A 96 26.41 -0.81 14.23
C ILE A 96 26.53 -2.30 14.57
N SER A 97 25.42 -3.03 14.70
CA SER A 97 25.42 -4.47 15.01
C SER A 97 26.07 -5.34 13.93
N LEU A 98 26.16 -4.83 12.70
CA LEU A 98 26.78 -5.49 11.55
C LEU A 98 28.28 -5.18 11.43
N LEU A 99 28.81 -4.26 12.24
CA LEU A 99 30.22 -3.91 12.21
C LEU A 99 31.08 -5.03 12.83
N THR A 100 32.25 -5.24 12.25
CA THR A 100 33.27 -6.18 12.67
C THR A 100 34.67 -5.59 12.50
N GLY A 101 35.68 -6.29 13.01
CA GLY A 101 37.08 -5.86 12.89
C GLY A 101 37.29 -4.41 13.26
N ARG A 102 38.03 -3.69 12.42
CA ARG A 102 38.40 -2.28 12.65
C ARG A 102 37.20 -1.34 12.72
N ALA A 103 36.15 -1.58 11.94
CA ALA A 103 34.95 -0.75 12.00
C ALA A 103 34.23 -0.83 13.35
N ARG A 104 34.17 -2.03 13.95
CA ARG A 104 33.61 -2.21 15.29
C ARG A 104 34.49 -1.58 16.36
N ASP A 105 35.80 -1.75 16.24
CA ASP A 105 36.75 -1.18 17.21
C ASP A 105 36.64 0.35 17.21
N TRP A 106 36.60 0.98 16.03
CA TRP A 106 36.32 2.41 15.88
C TRP A 106 34.99 2.84 16.50
N ALA A 107 33.90 2.10 16.23
CA ALA A 107 32.59 2.41 16.81
C ALA A 107 32.59 2.29 18.35
N THR A 108 33.33 1.33 18.90
CA THR A 108 33.46 1.12 20.35
C THR A 108 34.26 2.22 21.03
N GLU A 109 35.36 2.65 20.40
CA GLU A 109 36.16 3.79 20.86
C GLU A 109 35.32 5.07 20.88
N LEU A 110 34.59 5.35 19.80
CA LEU A 110 33.69 6.50 19.72
C LEU A 110 32.62 6.46 20.84
N TRP A 111 32.14 5.27 21.19
CA TRP A 111 31.18 5.06 22.26
C TRP A 111 31.75 5.28 23.66
N THR A 112 33.04 4.99 23.84
CA THR A 112 33.72 5.09 25.15
C THR A 112 34.20 6.51 25.44
N ASP A 113 34.45 7.30 24.40
CA ASP A 113 34.96 8.67 24.51
C ASP A 113 33.90 9.71 24.94
N GLU A 114 32.71 9.28 25.42
CA GLU A 114 31.57 10.14 25.79
C GLU A 114 31.28 11.20 24.70
N SER A 115 31.45 10.82 23.43
CA SER A 115 31.26 11.74 22.32
C SER A 115 29.78 12.16 22.27
N PRO A 116 29.46 13.46 22.43
CA PRO A 116 28.08 13.94 22.52
C PRO A 116 27.25 13.68 21.26
N LEU A 117 27.91 13.35 20.14
CA LEU A 117 27.25 12.91 18.91
C LEU A 117 26.60 11.52 19.03
N LEU A 118 27.20 10.58 19.75
CA LEU A 118 26.61 9.25 19.96
C LEU A 118 25.51 9.24 21.03
N ALA A 119 25.65 10.09 22.06
CA ALA A 119 24.64 10.28 23.08
C ALA A 119 23.31 10.85 22.54
N LEU A 120 23.35 11.50 21.37
CA LEU A 120 22.15 11.98 20.66
C LEU A 120 21.54 10.94 19.71
N LEU A 121 22.30 9.90 19.34
CA LEU A 121 21.89 8.87 18.38
C LEU A 121 21.18 7.68 19.04
N LEU A 122 21.25 7.54 20.38
CA LEU A 122 20.46 6.59 21.16
C LEU A 122 19.73 7.30 22.31
N PRO A 123 18.40 7.18 22.42
CA PRO A 123 17.66 7.63 23.61
C PRO A 123 18.00 6.81 24.86
#